data_AF-A0A2S6AYY5-F1
#
_entry.id   AF-A0A2S6AYY5-F1
#
_cell.length_a   1.000
_cell.length_b   1.000
_cell.length_c   1.000
_cell.angle_alpha   90.00
_cell.angle_beta   90.00
_cell.angle_gamma   90.00
#
_symmetry.space_group_name_H-M   'P 1'
#
loop_
_entity.id
_entity.type
_entity.pdbx_description
1 polymer ?
#
loop_
_entity_poly.entity_id
_entity_poly.type
_entity_poly.pdbx_seq_one_letter_code
_entity_poly.pdbx_strand_id
1 'polypeptide(L)'
;VGFDFAMGMRRRIYNTFDAHRLLHWAGEHGKQKELKKALFEAYFTRGQDPSSRTVLVQVAGKVGLDEAEAVQVLSSGRYAQEVRDMEH
;
A
#
# COMPACT_ATOMS: atom_id res chain seq x y z
N VAL A 1 -20.04 6.62 18.86
CA VAL A 1 -19.38 7.28 17.72
C VAL A 1 -19.65 6.43 16.49
N GLY A 2 -20.42 6.95 15.53
CA GLY A 2 -20.89 6.19 14.37
C GLY A 2 -19.92 6.31 13.21
N PHE A 3 -19.39 5.18 12.74
CA PHE A 3 -18.69 5.12 11.47
C PHE A 3 -19.71 4.80 10.39
N ASP A 4 -19.92 5.76 9.49
CA ASP A 4 -20.80 5.62 8.33
C ASP A 4 -20.13 4.68 7.33
N PHE A 5 -20.47 3.39 7.39
CA PHE A 5 -20.04 2.41 6.40
C PHE A 5 -20.84 2.66 5.12
N ALA A 6 -20.21 3.30 4.13
CA ALA A 6 -20.75 3.44 2.79
C ALA A 6 -21.02 2.07 2.16
N MET A 7 -22.22 1.54 2.41
CA MET A 7 -22.76 0.27 1.92
C MET A 7 -23.16 0.40 0.43
N GLY A 8 -22.18 0.73 -0.42
CA GLY A 8 -22.35 0.85 -1.87
C GLY A 8 -21.16 0.34 -2.69
N MET A 9 -20.02 0.05 -2.06
CA MET A 9 -18.88 -0.53 -2.76
C MET A 9 -19.10 -2.04 -2.88
N ARG A 10 -19.43 -2.53 -4.09
CA ARG A 10 -19.29 -3.95 -4.47
C ARG A 10 -18.00 -4.48 -3.83
N ARG A 11 -18.07 -5.61 -3.11
CA ARG A 11 -16.93 -6.29 -2.46
C ARG A 11 -15.82 -6.56 -3.49
N ARG A 12 -15.01 -5.55 -3.79
CA ARG A 12 -13.87 -5.67 -4.68
C ARG A 12 -12.75 -6.23 -3.83
N ILE A 13 -12.40 -7.49 -4.10
CA ILE A 13 -11.21 -8.10 -3.52
C ILE A 13 -10.04 -7.39 -4.18
N TYR A 14 -9.35 -6.55 -3.43
CA TYR A 14 -8.15 -5.88 -3.89
C TYR A 14 -6.95 -6.78 -3.64
N ASN A 15 -6.10 -6.94 -4.64
CA ASN A 15 -4.82 -7.59 -4.46
C ASN A 15 -3.89 -6.61 -3.73
N THR A 16 -3.67 -6.84 -2.44
CA THR A 16 -2.82 -5.99 -1.58
C THR A 16 -1.36 -6.42 -1.58
N PHE A 17 -0.97 -7.43 -2.37
CA PHE A 17 0.40 -7.95 -2.40
C PHE A 17 1.43 -6.85 -2.69
N ASP A 18 1.18 -5.99 -3.67
CA ASP A 18 2.07 -4.87 -4.00
C ASP A 18 2.12 -3.82 -2.87
N ALA A 19 1.04 -3.64 -2.11
CA ALA A 19 1.03 -2.79 -0.92
C ALA A 19 1.92 -3.39 0.19
N HIS A 20 1.89 -4.71 0.37
CA HIS A 20 2.74 -5.41 1.34
C HIS A 20 4.22 -5.35 0.95
N ARG A 21 4.54 -5.46 -0.34
CA ARG A 21 5.91 -5.27 -0.86
C ARG A 21 6.45 -3.88 -0.59
N LEU A 22 5.64 -2.84 -0.78
CA LEU A 22 6.03 -1.48 -0.43
C LEU A 22 6.16 -1.27 1.09
N LEU A 23 5.33 -1.93 1.90
CA LEU A 23 5.47 -1.88 3.36
C LEU A 23 6.77 -2.52 3.84
N HIS A 24 7.17 -3.63 3.24
CA HIS A 24 8.44 -4.28 3.54
C HIS A 24 9.63 -3.39 3.16
N TRP A 25 9.64 -2.86 1.93
CA TRP A 25 10.64 -1.89 1.49
C TRP A 25 10.70 -0.65 2.40
N ALA A 26 9.54 -0.06 2.74
CA ALA A 26 9.48 1.08 3.64
C ALA A 26 10.00 0.78 5.05
N GLY A 27 10.06 -0.49 5.45
CA GLY A 27 10.72 -0.95 6.68
C GLY A 27 12.21 -0.63 6.68
N GLU A 28 12.89 -0.81 5.54
CA GLU A 28 14.32 -0.50 5.40
C GLU A 28 14.62 1.00 5.54
N HIS A 29 13.62 1.85 5.28
CA HIS A 29 13.70 3.30 5.42
C HIS A 29 13.11 3.81 6.76
N GLY A 30 12.67 2.92 7.66
CA GLY A 30 12.03 3.29 8.93
C GLY A 30 10.65 3.95 8.78
N LYS A 31 10.01 3.83 7.62
CA LYS A 31 8.75 4.49 7.26
C LYS A 31 7.56 3.55 7.14
N GLN A 32 7.73 2.25 7.42
CA GLN A 32 6.67 1.24 7.32
C GLN A 32 5.37 1.64 8.05
N LYS A 33 5.46 2.16 9.28
CA LYS A 33 4.29 2.58 10.07
C LYS A 33 3.54 3.75 9.42
N GLU A 34 4.28 4.73 8.93
CA GLU A 34 3.70 5.92 8.30
C GLU A 34 3.07 5.57 6.95
N LEU A 35 3.76 4.73 6.15
CA LEU A 35 3.22 4.21 4.91
C LEU A 35 1.94 3.40 5.14
N LYS A 36 1.92 2.53 6.16
CA LYS A 36 0.74 1.75 6.54
C LYS A 36 -0.45 2.66 6.83
N LYS A 37 -0.28 3.67 7.69
CA LYS A 37 -1.36 4.63 7.98
C LYS A 37 -1.85 5.35 6.73
N ALA A 38 -0.95 5.79 5.87
CA ALA A 38 -1.30 6.53 4.66
C ALA A 38 -2.07 5.66 3.64
N LEU A 39 -1.73 4.37 3.54
CA LEU A 39 -2.48 3.39 2.73
C LEU A 39 -3.87 3.11 3.31
N PHE A 40 -3.98 2.98 4.64
CA PHE A 40 -5.27 2.84 5.31
C PHE A 40 -6.17 4.06 5.07
N GLU A 41 -5.65 5.27 5.16
CA GLU A 41 -6.40 6.50 4.87
C GLU A 41 -6.82 6.56 3.39
N ALA A 42 -5.91 6.21 2.47
CA ALA A 42 -6.22 6.17 1.04
C ALA A 42 -7.42 5.23 0.75
N TYR A 43 -7.46 4.07 1.39
CA TYR A 43 -8.54 3.09 1.21
C TYR A 43 -9.82 3.45 1.97
N PHE A 44 -9.74 3.56 3.30
CA PHE A 44 -10.92 3.68 4.17
C PHE A 44 -11.52 5.09 4.22
N THR A 45 -10.72 6.13 3.99
CA THR A 45 -11.19 7.52 4.06
C THR A 45 -11.42 8.10 2.69
N ARG A 46 -10.51 7.84 1.73
CA ARG A 46 -10.58 8.41 0.37
C ARG A 46 -11.20 7.48 -0.67
N GLY A 47 -11.48 6.22 -0.32
CA GLY A 47 -12.07 5.24 -1.26
C GLY A 47 -11.17 4.91 -2.44
N GLN A 48 -9.86 5.13 -2.34
CA GLN A 48 -8.88 4.86 -3.38
C GLN A 48 -8.55 3.36 -3.44
N ASP A 49 -8.15 2.90 -4.62
CA ASP A 49 -7.76 1.51 -4.86
C ASP A 49 -6.36 1.21 -4.29
N PRO A 50 -6.22 0.36 -3.26
CA PRO A 50 -4.93 0.00 -2.67
C PRO A 50 -4.11 -0.97 -3.53
N SER A 51 -4.68 -1.50 -4.62
CA SER A 51 -3.96 -2.30 -5.61
C SER A 51 -3.44 -1.47 -6.79
N SER A 52 -3.84 -0.20 -6.89
CA SER A 52 -3.41 0.69 -7.96
C SER A 52 -1.96 1.14 -7.73
N ARG A 53 -1.07 0.79 -8.65
CA ARG A 53 0.34 1.21 -8.62
C ARG A 53 0.49 2.73 -8.54
N THR A 54 -0.36 3.48 -9.22
CA THR A 54 -0.36 4.95 -9.16
C THR A 54 -0.68 5.44 -7.75
N VAL A 55 -1.69 4.87 -7.08
CA VAL A 55 -2.03 5.22 -5.69
C VAL A 55 -0.89 4.85 -4.75
N LEU A 56 -0.32 3.66 -4.92
CA LEU A 56 0.78 3.15 -4.12
C LEU A 56 2.02 4.06 -4.17
N VAL A 57 2.45 4.48 -5.36
CA VAL A 57 3.59 5.40 -5.55
C VAL A 57 3.30 6.76 -4.94
N GLN A 58 2.13 7.33 -5.21
CA GLN A 58 1.75 8.64 -4.64
C GLN A 58 1.71 8.62 -3.11
N VAL A 59 1.22 7.53 -2.52
CA VAL A 59 1.15 7.37 -1.06
C VAL A 59 2.56 7.20 -0.47
N ALA A 60 3.47 6.50 -1.16
CA ALA A 60 4.87 6.44 -0.76
C ALA A 60 5.54 7.82 -0.78
N GLY A 61 5.37 8.60 -1.85
CA GLY A 61 5.88 9.97 -1.95
C GLY A 61 5.39 10.87 -0.81
N LYS A 62 4.09 10.79 -0.46
CA LYS A 62 3.48 11.57 0.63
C LYS A 62 4.11 11.32 2.01
N VAL A 63 4.66 10.14 2.26
CA VAL A 63 5.32 9.81 3.54
C VAL A 63 6.83 10.09 3.54
N GLY A 64 7.33 10.69 2.45
CA GLY A 64 8.73 11.06 2.27
C GLY A 64 9.62 9.93 1.75
N LEU A 65 9.04 8.92 1.09
CA LEU A 65 9.78 7.88 0.38
C LEU A 65 9.99 8.29 -1.08
N ASP A 66 11.04 7.76 -1.71
CA ASP A 66 11.34 8.06 -3.11
C ASP A 66 10.34 7.36 -4.06
N GLU A 67 9.66 8.15 -4.88
CA GLU A 67 8.64 7.63 -5.81
C GLU A 67 9.25 6.77 -6.92
N ALA A 68 10.48 7.06 -7.36
CA ALA A 68 11.15 6.26 -8.39
C ALA A 68 11.56 4.90 -7.82
N GLU A 69 12.09 4.82 -6.60
CA GLU A 69 12.35 3.56 -5.92
C GLU A 69 11.07 2.78 -5.66
N ALA A 70 9.97 3.44 -5.27
CA ALA A 70 8.67 2.78 -5.14
C ALA A 70 8.21 2.16 -6.48
N VAL A 71 8.40 2.86 -7.60
CA VAL A 71 8.14 2.31 -8.95
C VAL A 71 9.04 1.12 -9.25
N GLN A 72 10.32 1.16 -8.88
CA GLN A 72 11.26 0.05 -9.07
C GLN A 72 10.84 -1.17 -8.25
N VAL A 73 10.42 -0.99 -6.99
CA VAL A 73 9.88 -2.08 -6.17
C VAL A 73 8.66 -2.68 -6.86
N LEU A 74 7.68 -1.88 -7.25
CA LEU A 74 6.44 -2.37 -7.88
C LEU A 74 6.64 -3.01 -9.26
N SER A 75 7.65 -2.55 -10.02
CA SER A 75 7.92 -3.04 -11.38
C SER A 75 8.89 -4.22 -11.41
N SER A 76 9.70 -4.39 -10.37
CA SER A 76 10.58 -5.54 -10.20
C SER A 76 9.89 -6.67 -9.45
N GLY A 77 10.55 -7.83 -9.31
CA GLY A 77 10.15 -8.91 -8.40
C GLY A 77 10.70 -8.74 -6.97
N ARG A 78 11.28 -7.58 -6.63
CA ARG A 78 11.94 -7.34 -5.34
C ARG A 78 10.96 -7.51 -4.17
N TYR A 79 11.36 -8.18 -3.11
CA TYR A 79 10.51 -8.52 -1.95
C TYR A 79 9.32 -9.44 -2.24
N ALA A 80 9.12 -9.91 -3.48
CA ALA A 80 7.99 -10.78 -3.79
C ALA A 80 8.10 -12.14 -3.05
N GLN A 81 9.31 -12.69 -2.94
CA GLN A 81 9.52 -13.96 -2.25
C GLN A 81 9.38 -13.81 -0.73
N GLU A 82 9.94 -12.75 -0.16
CA GLU A 82 9.86 -12.46 1.28
C GLU A 82 8.40 -12.23 1.71
N VAL A 83 7.65 -11.43 0.95
CA VAL A 83 6.23 -11.20 1.25
C VAL A 83 5.41 -12.49 1.12
N ARG A 84 5.70 -13.32 0.11
CA ARG A 84 5.04 -14.63 -0.03
C ARG A 84 5.29 -15.55 1.15
N ASP A 85 6.49 -15.55 1.70
CA ASP A 85 6.86 -16.37 2.86
C ASP A 85 6.16 -15.88 4.14
N MET A 86 5.99 -14.56 4.29
CA MET A 86 5.29 -13.95 5.43
C MET A 86 3.77 -14.12 5.41
N GLU A 87 3.17 -14.32 4.23
CA GLU A 87 1.71 -14.44 4.05
C GLU A 87 1.21 -15.90 4.04
N HIS A 88 2.09 -16.88 4.19
CA HIS A 88 1.79 -18.32 4.08
C HIS A 88 1.69 -19.05 5.42
#